data_AF-A0A851C911-F1
#
_entry.id   AF-A0A851C911-F1
#
_cell.length_a   1.000
_cell.length_b   1.000
_cell.length_c   1.000
_cell.angle_alpha   90.00
_cell.angle_beta   90.00
_cell.angle_gamma   90.00
#
_symmetry.space_group_name_H-M   'P 1'
#
loop_
_entity.id
_entity.type
_entity.pdbx_description
1 polymer ?
#
loop_
_entity_poly.entity_id
_entity_poly.type
_entity_poly.pdbx_seq_one_letter_code
_entity_poly.pdbx_strand_id
1 'polypeptide(L)'
;TGKRTQWGLIMDGWNSLIRYYKNNFSDGFRQDAIDLFLGNYSVDEVEPASPLHVKKDWKFLALPIIMVVAFSMCIICLLMAGDTWTETLAYVLFWGSASFGTFAIILYNGKDFVDAPKLVQKEKMD
;
A
#
# COMPACT_ATOMS: atom_id res chain seq x y z
N THR A 1 16.77 -25.11 24.77
CA THR A 1 17.07 -23.66 24.83
C THR A 1 17.37 -23.17 23.42
N GLY A 2 16.37 -22.62 22.74
CA GLY A 2 16.52 -22.19 21.34
C GLY A 2 17.49 -21.03 21.22
N LYS A 3 18.64 -21.25 20.59
CA LYS A 3 19.56 -20.17 20.23
C LYS A 3 18.83 -19.24 19.28
N ARG A 4 18.62 -17.97 19.67
CA ARG A 4 18.11 -16.94 18.77
C ARG A 4 19.14 -16.74 17.66
N THR A 5 18.89 -17.34 16.50
CA THR A 5 19.70 -17.14 15.31
C THR A 5 19.22 -15.88 14.61
N GLN A 6 20.16 -15.03 14.19
CA GLN A 6 19.87 -13.84 13.38
C GLN A 6 19.08 -14.21 12.12
N TRP A 7 19.36 -15.40 11.56
CA TRP A 7 18.62 -16.00 10.46
C TRP A 7 17.14 -16.29 10.76
N GLY A 8 16.83 -16.80 11.97
CA GLY A 8 15.44 -17.03 12.39
C GLY A 8 14.65 -15.73 12.47
N LEU A 9 15.28 -14.67 12.96
CA LEU A 9 14.67 -13.34 13.08
C LEU A 9 14.33 -12.73 11.70
N ILE A 10 15.22 -12.88 10.73
CA ILE A 10 14.97 -12.43 9.34
C ILE A 10 13.81 -13.23 8.72
N MET A 11 13.82 -14.55 8.89
CA MET A 11 12.78 -15.42 8.33
C MET A 11 11.40 -15.12 8.94
N ASP A 12 11.35 -14.89 10.26
CA ASP A 12 10.13 -14.48 10.95
C ASP A 12 9.64 -13.11 10.47
N GLY A 13 10.57 -12.16 10.25
CA GLY A 13 10.28 -10.87 9.66
C GLY A 13 9.66 -11.01 8.27
N TRP A 14 10.28 -11.78 7.38
CA TRP A 14 9.78 -12.05 6.04
C TRP A 14 8.38 -12.68 6.05
N ASN A 15 8.19 -13.71 6.88
CA ASN A 15 6.89 -14.37 7.04
C ASN A 15 5.81 -13.41 7.58
N SER A 16 6.18 -12.52 8.50
CA SER A 16 5.26 -11.51 9.03
C SER A 16 4.85 -10.48 7.97
N LEU A 17 5.78 -10.06 7.10
CA LEU A 17 5.50 -9.14 6.00
C LEU A 17 4.56 -9.77 4.96
N ILE A 18 4.81 -11.02 4.58
CA ILE A 18 3.92 -11.76 3.67
C ILE A 18 2.52 -11.86 4.26
N ARG A 19 2.42 -12.19 5.57
CA ARG A 19 1.13 -12.30 6.25
C ARG A 19 0.41 -10.96 6.28
N TYR A 20 1.12 -9.88 6.59
CA TYR A 20 0.58 -8.52 6.57
C TYR A 20 0.06 -8.15 5.18
N TYR A 21 0.84 -8.41 4.14
CA TYR A 21 0.45 -8.12 2.76
C TYR A 21 -0.80 -8.91 2.36
N LYS A 22 -0.81 -10.22 2.58
CA LYS A 22 -1.93 -11.09 2.22
C LYS A 22 -3.22 -10.70 2.96
N ASN A 23 -3.11 -10.39 4.26
CA ASN A 23 -4.25 -10.01 5.09
C ASN A 23 -4.83 -8.64 4.74
N ASN A 24 -4.02 -7.68 4.28
CA ASN A 24 -4.51 -6.34 3.97
C ASN A 24 -4.89 -6.14 2.50
N PHE A 25 -4.26 -6.83 1.55
CA PHE A 25 -4.43 -6.53 0.13
C PHE A 25 -5.14 -7.63 -0.67
N SER A 26 -5.26 -8.84 -0.13
CA SER A 26 -5.84 -9.99 -0.84
C SER A 26 -7.01 -10.63 -0.10
N ASP A 27 -7.25 -10.23 1.15
CA ASP A 27 -8.22 -10.90 2.01
C ASP A 27 -9.66 -10.42 1.79
N GLY A 28 -9.87 -9.14 1.42
CA GLY A 28 -11.19 -8.57 1.15
C GLY A 28 -11.96 -9.37 0.09
N PHE A 29 -11.34 -9.60 -1.08
CA PHE A 29 -11.92 -10.44 -2.13
C PHE A 29 -12.26 -11.86 -1.66
N ARG A 30 -11.44 -12.44 -0.79
CA ARG A 30 -11.68 -13.80 -0.26
C ARG A 30 -12.88 -13.82 0.69
N GLN A 31 -13.04 -12.78 1.52
CA GLN A 31 -14.19 -12.63 2.40
C GLN A 31 -15.47 -12.43 1.59
N ASP A 32 -15.43 -11.60 0.55
CA ASP A 32 -16.57 -11.37 -0.35
C ASP A 32 -17.01 -12.67 -1.05
N ALA A 33 -16.07 -13.51 -1.52
CA ALA A 33 -16.39 -14.78 -2.15
C ALA A 33 -17.07 -15.78 -1.18
N ILE A 34 -16.64 -15.80 0.10
CA ILE A 34 -17.24 -16.65 1.13
C ILE A 34 -18.66 -16.18 1.45
N ASP A 35 -18.86 -14.87 1.54
CA ASP A 35 -20.15 -14.27 1.85
C ASP A 35 -21.21 -14.51 0.76
N LEU A 36 -20.79 -14.40 -0.50
CA LEU A 36 -21.61 -14.78 -1.66
C LEU A 36 -21.97 -16.27 -1.65
N PHE A 37 -21.02 -17.14 -1.31
CA PHE A 37 -21.26 -18.59 -1.26
C PHE A 37 -22.20 -19.01 -0.11
N LEU A 38 -22.13 -18.31 1.03
CA LEU A 38 -23.02 -18.54 2.18
C LEU A 38 -24.43 -17.97 1.96
N GLY A 39 -24.64 -17.19 0.89
CA GLY A 39 -25.94 -16.58 0.57
C GLY A 39 -26.29 -15.38 1.45
N ASN A 40 -25.31 -14.82 2.17
CA ASN A 40 -25.49 -13.60 2.96
C ASN A 40 -25.72 -12.36 2.07
N TYR A 41 -25.24 -12.42 0.82
CA TYR A 41 -25.49 -11.40 -0.20
C TYR A 41 -26.31 -11.99 -1.35
N SER A 42 -27.46 -11.39 -1.66
CA SER A 42 -28.27 -11.68 -2.85
C SER A 42 -27.96 -10.65 -3.92
N VAL A 43 -27.52 -11.10 -5.10
CA VAL A 43 -27.26 -10.22 -6.25
C VAL A 43 -28.61 -9.78 -6.81
N ASP A 44 -28.98 -8.51 -6.64
CA ASP A 44 -30.15 -7.93 -7.30
C ASP A 44 -29.88 -7.78 -8.81
N GLU A 45 -30.72 -8.39 -9.65
CA GLU A 45 -30.60 -8.37 -11.12
C GLU A 45 -30.79 -6.98 -11.77
N VAL A 46 -31.15 -5.97 -10.96
CA VAL A 46 -31.52 -4.63 -11.43
C VAL A 46 -30.31 -3.71 -11.62
N GLU A 47 -29.16 -4.01 -11.00
CA GLU A 47 -27.93 -3.23 -11.21
C GLU A 47 -27.04 -3.84 -12.31
N PRO A 48 -26.77 -3.11 -13.42
CA PRO A 48 -25.96 -3.62 -14.53
C PRO A 48 -24.45 -3.70 -14.19
N ALA A 49 -24.03 -3.17 -13.04
CA ALA A 49 -22.63 -3.16 -12.62
C ALA A 49 -22.40 -4.21 -11.53
N SER A 50 -21.47 -5.13 -11.77
CA SER A 50 -21.06 -6.08 -10.73
C SER A 50 -20.53 -5.31 -9.50
N PRO A 51 -21.04 -5.56 -8.28
CA PRO A 51 -20.56 -4.93 -7.05
C PRO A 51 -19.07 -5.23 -6.77
N LEU A 52 -18.50 -6.22 -7.46
CA LEU A 52 -17.08 -6.59 -7.40
C LEU A 52 -16.21 -5.86 -8.43
N HIS A 53 -16.78 -5.02 -9.30
CA HIS A 53 -16.02 -4.26 -10.29
C HIS A 53 -15.27 -3.11 -9.62
N VAL A 54 -14.04 -3.40 -9.16
CA VAL A 54 -13.16 -2.41 -8.53
C VAL A 54 -12.57 -1.49 -9.60
N LYS A 55 -13.07 -0.25 -9.70
CA LYS A 55 -12.33 0.83 -10.36
C LYS A 55 -11.15 1.20 -9.47
N LYS A 56 -10.02 0.52 -9.65
CA LYS A 56 -8.78 0.87 -8.97
C LYS A 56 -8.29 2.19 -9.56
N ASP A 57 -8.54 3.30 -8.86
CA ASP A 57 -8.09 4.63 -9.30
C ASP A 57 -6.59 4.60 -9.62
N TRP A 58 -6.20 5.23 -10.73
CA TRP A 58 -4.80 5.27 -11.17
C TRP A 58 -3.87 5.92 -10.14
N LYS A 59 -4.41 6.74 -9.23
CA LYS A 59 -3.67 7.33 -8.09
C LYS A 59 -2.99 6.27 -7.22
N PHE A 60 -3.59 5.09 -7.06
CA PHE A 60 -3.01 4.00 -6.26
C PHE A 60 -1.78 3.36 -6.92
N LEU A 61 -1.64 3.50 -8.24
CA LEU A 61 -0.46 3.07 -8.97
C LEU A 61 0.55 4.21 -9.11
N ALA A 62 0.07 5.43 -9.40
CA ALA A 62 0.91 6.59 -9.65
C ALA A 62 1.65 7.07 -8.39
N LEU A 63 1.00 7.12 -7.22
CA LEU A 63 1.60 7.64 -5.99
C LEU A 63 2.85 6.84 -5.54
N PRO A 64 2.82 5.50 -5.45
CA PRO A 64 4.02 4.72 -5.12
C PRO A 64 5.14 4.87 -6.17
N ILE A 65 4.79 4.96 -7.46
CA ILE A 65 5.78 5.14 -8.54
C ILE A 65 6.48 6.50 -8.39
N ILE A 66 5.71 7.58 -8.21
CA ILE A 66 6.27 8.92 -8.03
C ILE A 66 7.16 8.95 -6.78
N MET A 67 6.75 8.31 -5.68
CA MET A 67 7.55 8.23 -4.47
C MET A 67 8.89 7.52 -4.70
N VAL A 68 8.90 6.37 -5.40
CA VAL A 68 10.14 5.63 -5.71
C VAL A 68 11.05 6.44 -6.62
N VAL A 69 10.51 7.11 -7.65
CA VAL A 69 11.30 7.96 -8.55
C VAL A 69 11.89 9.15 -7.79
N ALA A 70 11.09 9.86 -7.00
CA ALA A 70 11.54 11.01 -6.22
C ALA A 70 12.61 10.61 -5.18
N PHE A 71 12.42 9.47 -4.51
CA PHE A 71 13.39 8.95 -3.56
C PHE A 71 14.70 8.54 -4.24
N SER A 72 14.62 7.87 -5.39
CA SER A 72 15.80 7.48 -6.18
C SER A 72 16.58 8.70 -6.65
N MET A 73 15.89 9.72 -7.16
CA MET A 73 16.51 10.99 -7.54
C MET A 73 17.15 11.70 -6.35
N CYS A 74 16.51 11.72 -5.19
CA CYS A 74 17.09 12.27 -3.97
C CYS A 74 18.41 11.57 -3.59
N ILE A 75 18.46 10.24 -3.68
CA ILE A 75 19.69 9.47 -3.42
C ILE A 75 20.77 9.80 -4.46
N ILE A 76 20.41 9.87 -5.74
CA ILE A 76 21.36 10.23 -6.81
C ILE A 76 21.96 11.61 -6.55
N CYS A 77 21.15 12.61 -6.17
CA CYS A 77 21.64 13.95 -5.83
C CYS A 77 22.57 13.96 -4.61
N LEU A 78 22.36 13.07 -3.63
CA LEU A 78 23.25 12.92 -2.49
C LEU A 78 24.58 12.25 -2.84
N LEU A 79 24.56 11.27 -3.76
CA LEU A 79 25.75 10.54 -4.19
C LEU A 79 26.58 11.31 -5.21
N MET A 80 25.90 12.05 -6.10
CA MET A 80 26.50 12.83 -7.17
C MET A 80 26.48 14.30 -6.77
N ALA A 81 27.29 14.65 -5.76
CA ALA A 81 27.46 16.04 -5.35
C ALA A 81 28.07 16.82 -6.52
N GLY A 82 27.33 17.80 -7.05
CA GLY A 82 27.76 18.64 -8.16
C GLY A 82 28.81 19.66 -7.73
N ASP A 83 29.51 20.24 -8.71
CA ASP A 83 30.57 21.24 -8.46
C ASP A 83 30.06 22.45 -7.66
N THR A 84 28.77 22.79 -7.81
CA THR A 84 28.10 23.85 -7.06
C THR A 84 27.28 23.28 -5.88
N TRP A 85 27.66 23.66 -4.66
CA TRP A 85 26.98 23.19 -3.44
C TRP A 85 25.53 23.67 -3.31
N THR A 86 25.23 24.89 -3.77
CA THR A 86 23.88 25.47 -3.74
C THR A 86 22.90 24.72 -4.65
N GLU A 87 23.36 24.28 -5.82
CA GLU A 87 22.55 23.50 -6.77
C GLU A 87 22.24 22.12 -6.20
N THR A 88 23.28 21.44 -5.68
CA THR A 88 23.12 20.13 -5.03
C THR A 88 22.12 20.20 -3.88
N LEU A 89 22.24 21.22 -3.02
CA LEU A 89 21.32 21.40 -1.89
C LEU A 89 19.89 21.69 -2.35
N ALA A 90 19.70 22.52 -3.38
CA ALA A 90 18.38 22.80 -3.93
C ALA A 90 17.70 21.54 -4.48
N TYR A 91 18.43 20.69 -5.23
CA TYR A 91 17.90 19.43 -5.76
C TYR A 91 17.55 18.43 -4.65
N VAL A 92 18.41 18.31 -3.63
CA VAL A 92 18.15 17.42 -2.48
C VAL A 92 16.91 17.87 -1.72
N LEU A 93 16.75 19.17 -1.46
CA LEU A 93 15.55 19.69 -0.78
C LEU A 93 14.29 19.50 -1.62
N PHE A 94 14.38 19.73 -2.94
CA PHE A 94 13.27 19.51 -3.85
C PHE A 94 12.81 18.04 -3.88
N TRP A 95 13.74 17.11 -4.16
CA TRP A 95 13.39 15.68 -4.25
C TRP A 95 13.09 15.07 -2.88
N GLY A 96 13.75 15.53 -1.83
CA GLY A 96 13.49 15.11 -0.45
C GLY A 96 12.10 15.52 0.02
N SER A 97 11.69 16.76 -0.23
CA SER A 97 10.33 17.23 0.12
C SER A 97 9.25 16.54 -0.72
N ALA A 98 9.48 16.30 -2.01
CA ALA A 98 8.57 15.54 -2.87
C ALA A 98 8.41 14.09 -2.41
N SER A 99 9.51 13.42 -2.03
CA SER A 99 9.48 12.06 -1.48
C SER A 99 8.75 12.00 -0.15
N PHE A 100 9.02 12.94 0.77
CA PHE A 100 8.35 13.01 2.05
C PHE A 100 6.84 13.31 1.91
N GLY A 101 6.48 14.27 1.05
CA GLY A 101 5.09 14.64 0.80
C GLY A 101 4.28 13.48 0.21
N THR A 102 4.83 12.79 -0.79
CA THR A 102 4.18 11.61 -1.39
C THR A 102 4.03 10.47 -0.39
N PHE A 103 5.06 10.21 0.43
CA PHE A 103 4.98 9.21 1.50
C PHE A 103 3.91 9.56 2.55
N ALA A 104 3.83 10.82 2.98
CA ALA A 104 2.82 11.28 3.93
C ALA A 104 1.39 11.12 3.38
N ILE A 105 1.18 11.45 2.10
CA ILE A 105 -0.11 11.24 1.43
C ILE A 105 -0.47 9.75 1.38
N ILE A 106 0.49 8.88 1.04
CA ILE A 106 0.27 7.43 1.01
C ILE A 106 -0.13 6.91 2.40
N LEU A 107 0.52 7.37 3.47
CA LEU A 107 0.18 6.98 4.84
C LEU A 107 -1.19 7.51 5.27
N TYR A 108 -1.49 8.78 4.97
CA TYR A 108 -2.77 9.40 5.31
C TYR A 108 -3.94 8.70 4.60
N ASN A 109 -3.77 8.38 3.32
CA ASN A 109 -4.72 7.61 2.52
C ASN A 109 -4.53 6.10 2.64
N GLY A 110 -3.75 5.60 3.61
CA GLY A 110 -3.38 4.19 3.71
C GLY A 110 -4.57 3.23 3.74
N LYS A 111 -5.70 3.67 4.30
CA LYS A 111 -6.96 2.91 4.32
C LYS A 111 -7.51 2.62 2.93
N ASP A 112 -7.31 3.53 1.98
CA ASP A 112 -7.76 3.39 0.61
C ASP A 112 -6.91 2.38 -0.20
N PHE A 113 -5.72 2.04 0.30
CA PHE A 113 -4.85 1.02 -0.31
C PHE A 113 -5.19 -0.40 0.17
N VAL A 114 -5.86 -0.54 1.31
CA VAL A 114 -6.25 -1.84 1.90
C VAL A 114 -7.49 -2.36 1.16
N ASP A 115 -7.49 -3.64 0.81
CA ASP A 115 -8.65 -4.31 0.22
C ASP A 115 -9.62 -4.73 1.33
N ALA A 116 -10.52 -3.82 1.69
CA ALA A 116 -11.59 -4.07 2.66
C ALA A 116 -12.74 -4.90 2.04
N PRO A 117 -13.45 -5.74 2.82
CA PRO A 117 -14.62 -6.48 2.36
C PRO A 117 -15.73 -5.51 1.94
N LYS A 118 -16.39 -5.82 0.83
CA LYS A 118 -17.33 -4.91 0.14
C LYS A 118 -18.77 -5.38 0.25
N LEU A 119 -19.01 -6.68 0.39
CA LEU A 119 -20.37 -7.24 0.41
C LEU A 119 -21.03 -7.15 1.78
N VAL A 120 -20.29 -7.41 2.86
CA VAL A 120 -20.79 -7.27 4.24
C VAL A 120 -19.84 -6.38 5.02
N GLN A 121 -20.29 -5.15 5.27
CA GLN A 121 -19.67 -4.31 6.28
C GLN A 121 -20.04 -4.91 7.63
N LYS A 122 -19.04 -5.29 8.43
CA LYS A 122 -19.30 -5.59 9.84
C LYS A 122 -20.00 -4.36 10.44
N GLU A 123 -21.26 -4.52 10.84
CA GLU A 123 -21.91 -3.54 11.70
C GLU A 123 -20.94 -3.20 12.82
N LYS A 124 -20.70 -1.90 13.00
CA LYS A 124 -20.04 -1.42 14.20
C LYS A 124 -20.94 -1.82 15.37
N MET A 125 -20.64 -2.94 16.02
CA MET A 125 -21.07 -3.13 17.40
C MET A 125 -20.29 -2.10 18.22
N ASP A 126 -21.03 -1.07 18.63
CA ASP A 126 -20.61 0.01 19.53
C ASP A 126 -19.91 -0.49 20.80
#